data_AF-A0A4R7J1B5-F1
#
_entry.id   AF-A0A4R7J1B5-F1
#
_cell.length_a   1.000
_cell.length_b   1.000
_cell.length_c   1.000
_cell.angle_alpha   90.00
_cell.angle_beta   90.00
_cell.angle_gamma   90.00
#
_symmetry.space_group_name_H-M   'P 1'
#
loop_
_entity.id
_entity.type
_entity.pdbx_description
1 polymer ?
#
loop_
_entity_poly.entity_id
_entity_poly.type
_entity_poly.pdbx_seq_one_letter_code
_entity_poly.pdbx_strand_id
1 'polypeptide(L)'
;MTTPRLRDVALITANDSLMIRFQFDNLDISAGTLLFGVFASSQDGTRSFQYGIKYLDAERIAYFVFDHASPNQQNWRDIEPTRSQTEVLAPFPVAEFDQLGPNPSLLAYVNVDGRDTQTESARHTHHLTQAPGTPTSTPGGYLTGVSALSREMAFGV
;
A
#
# COMPACT_ATOMS: atom_id res chain seq x y z
N MET A 1 -20.16 8.22 -18.52
CA MET A 1 -19.25 7.66 -17.51
C MET A 1 -19.92 7.80 -16.16
N THR A 2 -19.98 6.73 -15.36
CA THR A 2 -20.41 6.83 -13.97
C THR A 2 -19.21 7.23 -13.12
N THR A 3 -19.34 8.22 -12.24
CA THR A 3 -18.25 8.64 -11.35
C THR A 3 -17.79 7.44 -10.51
N PRO A 4 -16.52 7.01 -10.60
CA PRO A 4 -16.01 5.94 -9.77
C PRO A 4 -16.10 6.34 -8.30
N ARG A 5 -16.68 5.48 -7.47
CA ARG A 5 -16.73 5.70 -6.02
C ARG A 5 -15.60 4.93 -5.35
N LEU A 6 -14.67 5.68 -4.77
CA LEU A 6 -13.60 5.14 -3.94
C LEU A 6 -14.17 4.77 -2.57
N ARG A 7 -13.94 3.54 -2.13
CA ARG A 7 -14.43 2.99 -0.87
C ARG A 7 -13.39 3.02 0.24
N ASP A 8 -12.18 2.63 -0.09
CA ASP A 8 -11.09 2.46 0.87
C ASP A 8 -9.74 2.65 0.17
N VAL A 9 -8.77 3.13 0.93
CA VAL A 9 -7.39 3.21 0.48
C VAL A 9 -6.46 2.74 1.60
N ALA A 10 -5.63 1.75 1.28
CA ALA A 10 -4.61 1.25 2.18
C ALA A 10 -3.22 1.55 1.61
N LEU A 11 -2.37 2.11 2.44
CA LEU A 11 -0.94 2.28 2.15
C LEU A 11 -0.18 1.22 2.93
N ILE A 12 0.65 0.45 2.24
CA ILE A 12 1.42 -0.66 2.80
C ILE A 12 2.88 -0.45 2.43
N THR A 13 3.73 -0.29 3.43
CA THR A 13 5.19 -0.21 3.24
C THR A 13 5.82 -1.59 3.46
N ALA A 14 6.61 -2.06 2.49
CA ALA A 14 7.36 -3.31 2.56
C ALA A 14 8.53 -3.32 1.58
N ASN A 15 9.70 -3.82 2.01
CA ASN A 15 10.88 -4.06 1.15
C ASN A 15 11.21 -2.86 0.22
N ASP A 16 11.39 -1.68 0.79
CA ASP A 16 11.68 -0.42 0.09
C ASP A 16 10.64 0.04 -0.95
N SER A 17 9.42 -0.50 -0.88
CA SER A 17 8.29 -0.08 -1.71
C SER A 17 7.10 0.37 -0.87
N LEU A 18 6.42 1.40 -1.37
CA LEU A 18 5.10 1.79 -0.92
C LEU A 18 4.07 1.19 -1.88
N MET A 19 3.30 0.21 -1.44
CA MET A 19 2.13 -0.27 -2.18
C MET A 19 0.90 0.52 -1.75
N ILE A 20 0.23 1.17 -2.70
CA ILE A 20 -1.08 1.80 -2.46
C ILE A 20 -2.17 0.93 -3.10
N ARG A 21 -3.11 0.48 -2.28
CA ARG A 21 -4.29 -0.27 -2.71
C ARG A 21 -5.51 0.64 -2.68
N PHE A 22 -6.10 0.86 -3.85
CA PHE A 22 -7.33 1.61 -4.03
C PHE A 22 -8.50 0.65 -4.24
N GLN A 23 -9.55 0.75 -3.43
CA GLN A 23 -10.75 -0.05 -3.60
C GLN A 23 -11.91 0.80 -4.10
N PHE A 24 -12.58 0.35 -5.16
CA PHE A 24 -13.72 1.03 -5.76
C PHE A 24 -15.00 0.20 -5.62
N ASP A 25 -16.16 0.86 -5.69
CA ASP A 25 -17.44 0.19 -5.95
C ASP A 25 -17.45 -0.37 -7.38
N ASN A 26 -17.06 0.46 -8.34
CA ASN A 26 -16.82 0.12 -9.73
C ASN A 26 -15.89 1.18 -10.34
N LEU A 27 -14.81 0.72 -10.97
CA LEU A 27 -13.83 1.54 -11.65
C LEU A 27 -14.11 1.51 -13.15
N ASP A 28 -14.84 2.53 -13.62
CA ASP A 28 -14.98 2.81 -15.04
C ASP A 28 -13.89 3.81 -15.45
N ILE A 29 -13.05 3.43 -16.42
CA ILE A 29 -12.02 4.31 -16.99
C ILE A 29 -12.20 4.54 -18.50
N SER A 30 -13.30 4.07 -19.08
CA SER A 30 -13.38 3.86 -20.53
C SER A 30 -13.41 5.13 -21.36
N ALA A 31 -13.78 6.26 -20.74
CA ALA A 31 -13.96 7.55 -21.41
C ALA A 31 -13.66 8.69 -20.45
N GLY A 32 -13.19 9.82 -20.99
CA GLY A 32 -12.91 11.03 -20.23
C GLY A 32 -11.60 10.97 -19.45
N THR A 33 -11.39 11.95 -18.61
CA THR A 33 -10.22 12.01 -17.72
C THR A 33 -10.59 11.46 -16.35
N LEU A 34 -9.79 10.52 -15.85
CA LEU A 34 -9.85 10.03 -14.49
C LEU A 34 -8.49 10.19 -13.83
N LEU A 35 -8.45 10.80 -12.66
CA LEU A 35 -7.28 10.80 -11.77
C LEU A 35 -7.71 10.29 -10.41
N PHE A 36 -6.95 9.40 -9.81
CA PHE A 36 -7.13 9.02 -8.42
C PHE A 36 -5.78 8.89 -7.74
N GLY A 37 -5.77 9.07 -6.42
CA GLY A 37 -4.53 9.12 -5.69
C GLY A 37 -4.68 9.39 -4.21
N VAL A 38 -3.53 9.64 -3.58
CA VAL A 38 -3.39 10.03 -2.18
C VAL A 38 -2.55 11.29 -2.08
N PHE A 39 -3.04 12.28 -1.37
CA PHE A 39 -2.23 13.36 -0.82
C PHE A 39 -1.73 12.91 0.56
N ALA A 40 -0.42 12.99 0.76
CA ALA A 40 0.22 12.62 2.00
C ALA A 40 1.07 13.81 2.48
N SER A 41 0.89 14.21 3.74
CA SER A 41 1.58 15.35 4.33
C SER A 41 2.21 14.98 5.66
N SER A 42 3.39 15.54 5.96
CA SER A 42 4.01 15.40 7.27
C SER A 42 3.16 16.08 8.32
N GLN A 43 3.27 15.62 9.58
CA GLN A 43 2.46 16.17 10.68
C GLN A 43 2.69 17.67 10.91
N ASP A 44 3.91 18.15 10.62
CA ASP A 44 4.29 19.56 10.70
C ASP A 44 3.94 20.37 9.43
N GLY A 45 3.40 19.72 8.39
CA GLY A 45 3.02 20.33 7.13
C GLY A 45 4.20 20.79 6.25
N THR A 46 5.44 20.48 6.61
CA THR A 46 6.63 20.94 5.86
C THR A 46 6.90 20.11 4.60
N ARG A 47 6.40 18.88 4.55
CA ARG A 47 6.51 17.97 3.40
C ARG A 47 5.13 17.54 2.95
N SER A 48 4.93 17.47 1.64
CA SER A 48 3.68 16.97 1.06
C SER A 48 3.94 16.37 -0.30
N PHE A 49 3.43 15.16 -0.51
CA PHE A 49 3.52 14.42 -1.76
C PHE A 49 2.13 14.04 -2.26
N GLN A 50 1.96 14.04 -3.57
CA GLN A 50 0.79 13.50 -4.24
C GLN A 50 1.21 12.25 -5.02
N TYR A 51 0.64 11.11 -4.65
CA TYR A 51 0.77 9.84 -5.38
C TYR A 51 -0.46 9.70 -6.27
N GLY A 52 -0.28 9.57 -7.58
CA GLY A 52 -1.40 9.65 -8.51
C GLY A 52 -1.28 8.75 -9.74
N ILE A 53 -2.45 8.30 -10.22
CA ILE A 53 -2.60 7.59 -11.49
C ILE A 53 -3.66 8.31 -12.31
N LYS A 54 -3.31 8.66 -13.55
CA LYS A 54 -4.19 9.39 -14.46
C LYS A 54 -4.46 8.59 -15.72
N TYR A 55 -5.73 8.51 -16.09
CA TYR A 55 -6.23 7.93 -17.32
C TYR A 55 -6.92 8.99 -18.18
N LEU A 56 -6.83 8.83 -19.49
CA LEU A 56 -7.58 9.54 -20.51
C LEU A 56 -8.09 8.49 -21.51
N ASP A 57 -9.40 8.35 -21.66
CA ASP A 57 -10.03 7.44 -22.63
C ASP A 57 -9.45 6.01 -22.58
N ALA A 58 -9.47 5.41 -21.39
CA ALA A 58 -8.91 4.10 -21.05
C ALA A 58 -7.37 3.97 -21.10
N GLU A 59 -6.66 4.97 -21.61
CA GLU A 59 -5.20 4.99 -21.65
C GLU A 59 -4.62 5.64 -20.39
N ARG A 60 -3.64 4.99 -19.75
CA ARG A 60 -2.92 5.58 -18.62
C ARG A 60 -1.92 6.60 -19.15
N ILE A 61 -2.18 7.88 -18.88
CA ILE A 61 -1.34 9.00 -19.34
C ILE A 61 -0.38 9.52 -18.27
N ALA A 62 -0.59 9.18 -17.00
CA ALA A 62 0.37 9.48 -15.93
C ALA A 62 0.33 8.44 -14.82
N TYR A 63 1.49 8.19 -14.24
CA TYR A 63 1.69 7.46 -13.00
C TYR A 63 2.82 8.15 -12.26
N PHE A 64 2.57 8.78 -11.11
CA PHE A 64 3.49 9.80 -10.62
C PHE A 64 3.53 9.97 -9.10
N VAL A 65 4.65 10.52 -8.66
CA VAL A 65 4.80 11.20 -7.36
C VAL A 65 5.09 12.67 -7.65
N PHE A 66 4.33 13.57 -7.04
CA PHE A 66 4.54 15.02 -7.14
C PHE A 66 4.94 15.57 -5.77
N ASP A 67 6.08 16.25 -5.69
CA ASP A 67 6.54 16.94 -4.50
C ASP A 67 6.01 18.39 -4.50
N HIS A 68 5.27 18.76 -3.47
CA HIS A 68 4.75 20.13 -3.35
C HIS A 68 5.81 21.13 -2.87
N ALA A 69 6.89 20.68 -2.23
CA ALA A 69 7.98 21.55 -1.75
C ALA A 69 8.93 21.95 -2.89
N SER A 70 9.11 21.06 -3.88
CA SER A 70 9.83 21.32 -5.11
C SER A 70 8.93 20.87 -6.25
N PRO A 71 8.16 21.77 -6.92
CA PRO A 71 7.00 21.47 -7.77
C PRO A 71 7.41 20.67 -9.02
N ASN A 72 7.76 19.42 -8.79
CA ASN A 72 8.39 18.51 -9.72
C ASN A 72 7.58 17.22 -9.70
N GLN A 73 7.06 16.88 -10.87
CA GLN A 73 6.38 15.62 -11.09
C GLN A 73 7.38 14.59 -11.57
N GLN A 74 7.54 13.52 -10.81
CA GLN A 74 8.30 12.37 -11.23
C GLN A 74 7.33 11.30 -11.75
N ASN A 75 7.45 10.95 -13.03
CA ASN A 75 6.62 9.91 -13.64
C ASN A 75 7.29 8.55 -13.51
N TRP A 76 6.58 7.59 -12.94
CA TRP A 76 7.00 6.22 -12.80
C TRP A 76 6.59 5.40 -14.03
N ARG A 77 7.58 4.75 -14.66
CA ARG A 77 7.37 3.88 -15.83
C ARG A 77 7.84 2.44 -15.63
N ASP A 78 8.59 2.18 -14.56
CA ASP A 78 9.30 0.91 -14.38
C ASP A 78 8.39 -0.24 -13.93
N ILE A 79 7.29 0.08 -13.23
CA ILE A 79 6.31 -0.90 -12.76
C ILE A 79 4.90 -0.43 -13.09
N GLU A 80 4.12 -1.30 -13.73
CA GLU A 80 2.73 -1.05 -14.06
C GLU A 80 1.83 -1.37 -12.84
N PRO A 81 0.91 -0.48 -12.45
CA PRO A 81 -0.16 -0.80 -11.52
C PRO A 81 -1.02 -1.96 -12.05
N THR A 82 -1.33 -2.93 -11.19
CA THR A 82 -2.31 -3.95 -11.55
C THR A 82 -3.71 -3.42 -11.26
N ARG A 83 -4.69 -3.78 -12.09
CA ARG A 83 -6.06 -3.29 -11.94
C ARG A 83 -7.10 -4.32 -12.31
N SER A 84 -8.24 -4.23 -11.63
CA SER A 84 -9.52 -4.84 -11.96
C SER A 84 -10.62 -3.76 -11.97
N GLN A 85 -11.88 -4.16 -12.08
CA GLN A 85 -13.02 -3.24 -11.95
C GLN A 85 -13.24 -2.75 -10.51
N THR A 86 -12.66 -3.39 -9.49
CA THR A 86 -12.94 -3.05 -8.07
C THR A 86 -11.69 -2.70 -7.28
N GLU A 87 -10.50 -2.86 -7.87
CA GLU A 87 -9.24 -2.69 -7.17
C GLU A 87 -8.13 -2.24 -8.11
N VAL A 88 -7.25 -1.38 -7.60
CA VAL A 88 -5.97 -1.02 -8.21
C VAL A 88 -4.87 -1.19 -7.16
N LEU A 89 -3.79 -1.87 -7.52
CA LEU A 89 -2.57 -1.99 -6.70
C LEU A 89 -1.44 -1.25 -7.40
N ALA A 90 -0.91 -0.23 -6.74
CA ALA A 90 0.03 0.71 -7.31
C ALA A 90 1.32 0.78 -6.47
N PRO A 91 2.43 0.19 -6.94
CA PRO A 91 3.73 0.26 -6.27
C PRO A 91 4.46 1.57 -6.58
N PHE A 92 4.73 2.34 -5.54
CA PHE A 92 5.49 3.59 -5.54
C PHE A 92 6.84 3.40 -4.84
N PRO A 93 7.81 4.31 -5.07
CA PRO A 93 9.00 4.40 -4.25
C PRO A 93 8.62 4.73 -2.80
N VAL A 94 9.31 4.11 -1.83
CA VAL A 94 9.10 4.42 -0.41
C VAL A 94 9.81 5.70 0.03
N ALA A 95 10.88 6.10 -0.68
CA ALA A 95 11.79 7.15 -0.25
C ALA A 95 11.11 8.51 -0.02
N GLU A 96 10.13 8.89 -0.85
CA GLU A 96 9.31 10.09 -0.65
C GLU A 96 8.38 9.93 0.55
N PHE A 97 7.81 8.73 0.75
CA PHE A 97 6.90 8.49 1.86
C PHE A 97 7.61 8.52 3.21
N ASP A 98 8.82 7.98 3.30
CA ASP A 98 9.64 8.00 4.51
C ASP A 98 10.00 9.44 4.95
N GLN A 99 10.11 10.38 4.01
CA GLN A 99 10.36 11.80 4.32
C GLN A 99 9.19 12.48 5.05
N LEU A 100 7.98 11.89 5.04
CA LEU A 100 6.84 12.42 5.76
C LEU A 100 6.92 12.17 7.27
N GLY A 101 7.82 11.27 7.70
CA GLY A 101 7.99 10.90 9.09
C GLY A 101 6.85 10.02 9.62
N PRO A 102 6.80 9.80 10.94
CA PRO A 102 5.78 8.96 11.55
C PRO A 102 4.41 9.63 11.47
N ASN A 103 3.37 8.82 11.25
CA ASN A 103 1.95 9.23 11.24
C ASN A 103 1.62 10.39 10.27
N PRO A 104 1.89 10.23 8.96
CA PRO A 104 1.50 11.23 7.98
C PRO A 104 -0.01 11.43 7.95
N SER A 105 -0.44 12.66 7.65
CA SER A 105 -1.82 12.94 7.27
C SER A 105 -2.06 12.43 5.86
N LEU A 106 -3.16 11.71 5.65
CA LEU A 106 -3.48 11.06 4.38
C LEU A 106 -4.89 11.46 3.91
N LEU A 107 -5.00 11.86 2.66
CA LEU A 107 -6.27 12.20 2.02
C LEU A 107 -6.35 11.52 0.66
N ALA A 108 -7.33 10.63 0.48
CA ALA A 108 -7.59 10.00 -0.80
C ALA A 108 -8.57 10.84 -1.64
N TYR A 109 -8.41 10.79 -2.95
CA TYR A 109 -9.24 11.55 -3.88
C TYR A 109 -9.43 10.83 -5.21
N VAL A 110 -10.53 11.19 -5.87
CA VAL A 110 -10.86 10.84 -7.26
C VAL A 110 -11.31 12.10 -7.97
N ASN A 111 -10.69 12.42 -9.09
CA ASN A 111 -11.07 13.49 -10.00
C ASN A 111 -11.58 12.89 -11.32
N VAL A 112 -12.79 13.25 -11.72
CA VAL A 112 -13.40 12.85 -12.99
C VAL A 112 -13.69 14.08 -13.82
N ASP A 113 -13.11 14.18 -15.02
CA ASP A 113 -13.29 15.30 -15.94
C ASP A 113 -13.11 16.67 -15.26
N GLY A 114 -12.12 16.78 -14.37
CA GLY A 114 -11.83 18.00 -13.61
C GLY A 114 -12.69 18.21 -12.36
N ARG A 115 -13.60 17.29 -12.01
CA ARG A 115 -14.42 17.35 -10.80
C ARG A 115 -13.86 16.47 -9.70
N ASP A 116 -13.51 17.07 -8.57
CA ASP A 116 -12.96 16.36 -7.43
C ASP A 116 -14.05 15.74 -6.54
N THR A 117 -13.78 14.52 -6.09
CA THR A 117 -14.45 13.84 -4.98
C THR A 117 -13.38 13.38 -4.01
N GLN A 118 -13.52 13.76 -2.75
CA GLN A 118 -12.55 13.42 -1.69
C GLN A 118 -13.15 12.36 -0.78
N THR A 119 -12.30 11.52 -0.20
CA THR A 119 -12.70 10.53 0.79
C THR A 119 -11.66 10.47 1.91
N GLU A 120 -12.12 10.61 3.15
CA GLU A 120 -11.27 10.59 4.35
C GLU A 120 -10.79 9.17 4.73
N SER A 121 -11.12 8.14 3.94
CA SER A 121 -10.88 6.73 4.28
C SER A 121 -9.45 6.24 3.98
N ALA A 122 -8.47 7.13 3.81
CA ALA A 122 -7.09 6.71 3.60
C ALA A 122 -6.46 6.25 4.92
N ARG A 123 -5.91 5.04 4.96
CA ARG A 123 -5.29 4.45 6.16
C ARG A 123 -3.89 3.94 5.85
N HIS A 124 -2.95 4.19 6.76
CA HIS A 124 -1.61 3.64 6.70
C HIS A 124 -1.53 2.35 7.53
N THR A 125 -1.04 1.27 6.91
CA THR A 125 -0.75 0.00 7.59
C THR A 125 0.73 -0.32 7.43
N HIS A 126 1.46 -0.40 8.55
CA HIS A 126 2.83 -0.90 8.54
C HIS A 126 2.85 -2.43 8.52
N HIS A 127 3.51 -3.03 7.52
CA HIS A 127 3.87 -4.44 7.55
C HIS A 127 5.36 -4.58 7.83
N LEU A 128 5.70 -5.01 9.05
CA LEU A 128 7.04 -5.46 9.37
C LEU A 128 7.30 -6.77 8.62
N THR A 129 8.16 -6.76 7.61
CA THR A 129 8.73 -8.01 7.10
C THR A 129 9.58 -8.60 8.22
N GLN A 130 9.05 -9.56 8.99
CA GLN A 130 9.90 -10.40 9.82
C GLN A 130 10.83 -11.16 8.88
N ALA A 131 12.13 -10.95 9.04
CA ALA A 131 13.13 -11.79 8.39
C ALA A 131 12.83 -13.27 8.72
N PRO A 132 12.95 -14.20 7.76
CA PRO A 132 12.73 -15.62 8.03
C PRO A 132 13.71 -16.12 9.09
N GLY A 133 13.14 -16.40 10.28
CA GLY A 133 13.63 -17.20 11.40
C GLY A 133 15.14 -17.41 11.58
N THR A 134 15.69 -16.79 12.62
CA THR A 134 16.78 -17.42 13.39
C THR A 134 16.14 -18.11 14.59
N PRO A 135 16.22 -19.45 14.74
CA PRO A 135 15.73 -20.11 15.95
C PRO A 135 16.62 -19.70 17.12
N THR A 136 16.10 -18.87 18.02
CA THR A 136 16.76 -18.55 19.28
C THR A 136 16.59 -19.77 20.20
N SER A 137 17.58 -20.66 20.18
CA SER A 137 17.77 -21.60 21.28
C SER A 137 18.21 -20.80 22.50
N THR A 138 17.49 -20.93 23.60
CA THR A 138 18.05 -20.65 24.93
C THR A 138 17.59 -21.76 25.87
N PRO A 139 18.53 -22.37 26.64
CA PRO A 139 18.27 -23.55 27.44
C PRO A 139 17.84 -23.18 28.87
N GLY A 140 16.99 -24.02 29.46
CA GLY A 140 16.92 -24.18 30.92
C GLY A 140 15.56 -23.98 31.56
N GLY A 141 14.92 -25.09 31.96
CA GLY A 141 14.40 -25.20 33.34
C GLY A 141 12.95 -25.63 33.55
N TYR A 142 12.79 -26.95 33.79
CA TYR A 142 11.82 -27.66 34.67
C TYR A 142 10.30 -27.41 34.51
N LEU A 143 9.54 -28.31 33.87
CA LEU A 143 8.97 -29.60 34.35
C LEU A 143 7.87 -29.50 35.43
N THR A 144 6.63 -29.85 35.05
CA THR A 144 5.74 -30.88 35.66
C THR A 144 4.36 -30.81 34.96
N GLY A 145 3.70 -31.88 34.51
CA GLY A 145 3.97 -33.30 34.66
C GLY A 145 3.13 -34.21 33.74
N VAL A 146 3.55 -35.49 33.75
CA VAL A 146 2.81 -36.78 33.67
C VAL A 146 1.61 -36.90 32.71
N SER A 147 1.48 -37.91 31.84
CA SER A 147 1.86 -39.34 31.93
C SER A 147 1.87 -39.95 30.50
N ALA A 148 2.89 -40.73 30.12
CA ALA A 148 2.91 -42.22 30.08
C ALA A 148 2.06 -42.80 28.92
N LEU A 149 2.62 -43.41 27.86
CA LEU A 149 3.06 -44.81 27.67
C LEU A 149 3.13 -44.97 26.12
N SER A 150 3.91 -45.81 25.43
CA SER A 150 4.69 -47.00 25.76
C SER A 150 5.73 -47.23 24.65
N ARG A 151 6.82 -47.90 25.01
CA ARG A 151 7.82 -48.51 24.13
C ARG A 151 7.19 -49.60 23.26
N GLU A 152 7.69 -49.76 22.03
CA GLU A 152 8.13 -51.06 21.53
C GLU A 152 9.22 -50.86 20.46
N MET A 153 10.46 -51.20 20.84
CA MET A 153 11.48 -51.70 19.91
C MET A 153 11.68 -53.17 20.28
N ALA A 154 11.51 -54.05 19.30
CA ALA A 154 11.97 -55.43 19.37
C ALA A 154 13.22 -55.58 18.48
N PHE A 155 14.24 -56.19 19.06
CA PHE A 155 15.54 -56.56 18.47
C PHE A 155 15.51 -58.00 17.92
N GLY A 156 16.40 -58.30 16.97
CA GLY A 156 17.05 -59.61 16.71
C GLY A 156 16.24 -60.57 15.83
N VAL A 157 16.84 -61.35 14.92
CA VAL A 157 18.18 -61.98 14.88
C VAL A 157 18.74 -61.96 13.47
#